data_AF-Q2YEI9-F1
#
_entry.id   AF-Q2YEI9-F1
#
_cell.length_a   1.000
_cell.length_b   1.000
_cell.length_c   1.000
_cell.angle_alpha   90.00
_cell.angle_beta   90.00
_cell.angle_gamma   90.00
#
_symmetry.space_group_name_H-M   'P 1'
#
loop_
_entity.id
_entity.type
_entity.pdbx_description
1 polymer ?
#
loop_
_entity_poly.entity_id
_entity_poly.type
_entity_poly.pdbx_seq_one_letter_code
_entity_poly.pdbx_strand_id
1 'polypeptide(L)'
;TNDVQVVFITNSNKLIKKQKLIMRIAEELPEVTSIMQNVNPGETPLIWGDETIHLAGSETITEKIDGLAFDLSPRAFLQLNSIMTPKLYHLAGEALNLDASDYLVDAYSGVGTIGLTLANQVAEVRGMDTG
;
A
#
# COMPACT_ATOMS: atom_id res chain seq x y z
N THR A 1 -4.93 4.13 11.81
CA THR A 1 -4.94 2.73 12.29
C THR A 1 -3.48 2.34 12.40
N ASN A 2 -3.09 1.66 13.47
CA ASN A 2 -1.70 1.20 13.66
C ASN A 2 -1.53 -0.21 13.07
N ASP A 3 -2.12 -0.45 11.89
CA ASP A 3 -2.12 -1.77 11.28
C ASP A 3 -0.74 -2.01 10.68
N VAL A 4 -0.02 -3.01 11.17
CA VAL A 4 1.30 -3.37 10.67
C VAL A 4 1.18 -4.63 9.81
N GLN A 5 1.79 -4.58 8.63
CA GLN A 5 1.93 -5.71 7.75
C GLN A 5 3.38 -6.19 7.68
N VAL A 6 3.58 -7.50 7.83
CA VAL A 6 4.88 -8.15 7.67
C VAL A 6 4.85 -9.05 6.44
N VAL A 7 5.82 -8.87 5.54
CA VAL A 7 5.99 -9.72 4.35
C VAL A 7 7.35 -10.41 4.37
N PHE A 8 7.35 -11.74 4.46
CA PHE A 8 8.57 -12.54 4.39
C PHE A 8 8.96 -12.80 2.94
N ILE A 9 10.12 -12.31 2.51
CA ILE A 9 10.68 -12.66 1.20
C ILE A 9 11.49 -13.96 1.34
N THR A 10 11.11 -14.99 0.59
CA THR A 10 11.70 -16.34 0.69
C THR A 10 12.04 -16.89 -0.70
N ASN A 11 13.04 -17.76 -0.80
CA ASN A 11 13.43 -18.37 -2.08
C ASN A 11 12.58 -19.58 -2.50
N SER A 12 11.65 -20.03 -1.65
CA SER A 12 10.78 -21.17 -1.92
C SER A 12 9.52 -21.10 -1.08
N ASN A 13 8.47 -21.83 -1.50
CA ASN A 13 7.18 -21.85 -0.82
C ASN A 13 7.26 -22.50 0.58
N LYS A 14 8.31 -23.27 0.87
CA LYS A 14 8.45 -24.01 2.12
C LYS A 14 9.00 -23.12 3.25
N LEU A 15 8.10 -22.57 4.06
CA LEU A 15 8.47 -21.86 5.29
C LEU A 15 8.53 -22.82 6.50
N ILE A 16 9.74 -23.15 6.95
CA ILE A 16 9.96 -24.07 8.08
C ILE A 16 9.42 -23.46 9.38
N LYS A 17 8.68 -24.25 10.17
CA LYS A 17 8.07 -23.83 11.45
C LYS A 17 7.12 -22.62 11.32
N LYS A 18 6.45 -22.45 10.16
CA LYS A 18 5.54 -21.32 9.89
C LYS A 18 4.55 -21.05 11.03
N GLN A 19 3.91 -22.08 11.57
CA GLN A 19 2.92 -21.94 12.64
C GLN A 19 3.53 -21.37 13.92
N LYS A 20 4.71 -21.87 14.32
CA LYS A 20 5.41 -21.37 15.51
C LYS A 20 5.84 -19.92 15.34
N LEU A 21 6.26 -19.53 14.14
CA LEU A 21 6.59 -18.15 13.81
C LEU A 21 5.35 -17.24 13.92
N ILE A 22 4.24 -17.62 13.28
CA ILE A 22 2.98 -16.85 13.30
C ILE A 22 2.47 -16.66 14.73
N MET A 23 2.43 -17.74 15.54
CA MET A 23 1.98 -17.65 16.93
C MET A 23 2.84 -16.68 17.74
N ARG A 24 4.16 -16.76 17.56
CA ARG A 24 5.09 -15.90 18.30
C ARG A 24 5.00 -14.43 17.87
N ILE A 25 4.71 -14.15 16.59
CA ILE A 25 4.43 -12.79 16.12
C ILE A 25 3.14 -12.27 16.75
N ALA A 26 2.07 -13.08 16.77
CA ALA A 26 0.82 -12.68 17.41
C ALA A 26 0.96 -12.43 18.92
N GLU A 27 1.85 -13.16 19.60
CA GLU A 27 2.14 -12.99 21.03
C GLU A 27 3.05 -11.79 21.32
N GLU A 28 4.13 -11.60 20.54
CA GLU A 28 5.17 -10.60 20.82
C GLU A 28 4.92 -9.25 20.12
N LEU A 29 4.14 -9.21 19.04
CA LEU A 29 3.91 -8.05 18.17
C LEU A 29 2.41 -7.92 17.79
N PRO A 30 1.53 -7.60 18.75
CA PRO A 30 0.08 -7.55 18.53
C PRO A 30 -0.36 -6.48 17.50
N GLU A 31 0.49 -5.51 17.19
CA GLU A 31 0.26 -4.52 16.12
C GLU A 31 0.33 -5.13 14.70
N VAL A 32 0.94 -6.32 14.55
CA VAL A 32 1.02 -7.02 13.26
C VAL A 32 -0.32 -7.71 12.98
N THR A 33 -1.11 -7.10 12.10
CA THR A 33 -2.45 -7.57 11.74
C THR A 33 -2.49 -8.32 10.41
N SER A 34 -1.41 -8.26 9.61
CA SER A 34 -1.29 -8.96 8.34
C SER A 34 0.09 -9.62 8.20
N ILE A 35 0.11 -10.92 7.91
CA ILE A 35 1.33 -11.70 7.70
C ILE A 35 1.28 -12.39 6.33
N MET A 36 2.29 -12.10 5.52
CA MET A 36 2.40 -12.56 4.13
C MET A 36 3.76 -13.19 3.88
N GLN A 37 3.83 -14.03 2.85
CA GLN A 37 5.07 -14.54 2.30
C GLN A 37 5.10 -14.24 0.80
N ASN A 38 6.18 -13.63 0.31
CA ASN A 38 6.42 -13.52 -1.12
C ASN A 38 7.58 -14.44 -1.51
N VAL A 39 7.38 -15.21 -2.58
CA VAL A 39 8.35 -16.20 -3.05
C VAL A 39 9.14 -15.61 -4.21
N ASN A 40 10.42 -15.38 -3.98
CA ASN A 40 11.38 -14.87 -4.96
C ASN A 40 12.60 -15.81 -5.03
N PRO A 41 12.71 -16.67 -6.06
CA PRO A 41 13.85 -17.57 -6.25
C PRO A 41 15.21 -16.86 -6.41
N GLY A 42 15.23 -15.54 -6.62
CA GLY A 42 16.46 -14.74 -6.75
C GLY A 42 17.06 -14.73 -8.15
N GLU A 43 16.28 -15.08 -9.16
CA GLU A 43 16.70 -15.04 -10.58
C GLU A 43 16.58 -13.63 -11.19
N THR A 44 16.02 -12.68 -10.44
CA THR A 44 15.82 -11.29 -10.88
C THR A 44 16.35 -10.30 -9.83
N PRO A 45 16.71 -9.07 -10.23
CA PRO A 45 17.11 -8.02 -9.28
C PRO A 45 15.93 -7.43 -8.49
N LEU A 46 14.69 -7.85 -8.76
CA LEU A 46 13.51 -7.39 -8.05
C LEU A 46 13.44 -8.04 -6.67
N ILE A 47 12.97 -7.29 -5.67
CA ILE A 47 12.74 -7.81 -4.32
C ILE A 47 11.51 -8.73 -4.31
N TRP A 48 10.48 -8.36 -5.06
CA TRP A 48 9.25 -9.13 -5.21
C TRP A 48 9.42 -10.24 -6.25
N GLY A 49 9.04 -11.46 -5.90
CA GLY A 49 8.74 -12.51 -6.85
C GLY A 49 7.24 -12.57 -7.18
N ASP A 50 6.88 -13.58 -7.98
CA ASP A 50 5.58 -13.62 -8.64
C ASP A 50 4.44 -14.09 -7.72
N GLU A 51 4.76 -14.93 -6.73
CA GLU A 51 3.76 -15.52 -5.84
C GLU A 51 3.77 -14.85 -4.46
N THR A 52 2.58 -14.43 -4.00
CA THR A 52 2.37 -13.96 -2.62
C THR A 52 1.34 -14.84 -1.94
N ILE A 53 1.71 -15.40 -0.79
CA ILE A 53 0.94 -16.36 -0.01
C ILE A 53 0.51 -15.68 1.28
N HIS A 54 -0.79 -15.65 1.53
CA HIS A 54 -1.34 -15.21 2.81
C HIS A 54 -1.06 -16.24 3.90
N LEU A 55 -0.45 -15.80 5.00
CA LEU A 55 -0.08 -16.68 6.11
C LEU A 55 -1.05 -16.57 7.29
N ALA A 56 -1.43 -15.36 7.69
CA ALA A 56 -2.37 -15.10 8.78
C ALA A 56 -2.82 -13.63 8.82
N GLY A 57 -3.99 -13.40 9.42
CA GLY A 57 -4.53 -12.07 9.66
C GLY A 57 -5.34 -11.54 8.48
N SER A 58 -5.24 -10.24 8.23
CA SER A 58 -5.89 -9.56 7.12
C SER A 58 -5.07 -9.69 5.82
N GLU A 59 -5.75 -9.76 4.67
CA GLU A 59 -5.07 -9.78 3.37
C GLU A 59 -4.55 -8.40 2.92
N THR A 60 -5.06 -7.35 3.56
CA THR A 60 -4.67 -5.95 3.35
C THR A 60 -4.54 -5.23 4.69
N ILE A 61 -3.81 -4.11 4.70
CA ILE A 61 -3.87 -3.14 5.80
C ILE A 61 -4.58 -1.88 5.35
N THR A 62 -5.27 -1.21 6.27
CA THR A 62 -5.93 0.06 5.99
C THR A 62 -5.08 1.22 6.49
N GLU A 63 -4.57 2.03 5.57
CA GLU A 63 -3.86 3.26 5.90
C GLU A 63 -4.77 4.47 5.72
N LYS A 64 -4.62 5.48 6.58
CA LYS A 64 -5.40 6.72 6.52
C LYS A 64 -4.54 7.88 6.08
N ILE A 65 -4.91 8.52 4.96
CA ILE A 65 -4.23 9.70 4.42
C ILE A 65 -5.28 10.79 4.24
N ASP A 66 -5.08 11.92 4.90
CA ASP A 66 -5.97 13.09 4.84
C ASP A 66 -7.47 12.77 5.06
N GLY A 67 -7.76 11.85 5.99
CA GLY A 67 -9.12 11.43 6.32
C GLY A 67 -9.71 10.34 5.41
N LEU A 68 -9.07 10.03 4.29
CA LEU A 68 -9.42 8.91 3.41
C LEU A 68 -8.76 7.62 3.88
N ALA A 69 -9.44 6.49 3.69
CA ALA A 69 -8.95 5.16 4.04
C ALA A 69 -8.62 4.38 2.76
N PHE A 70 -7.42 3.82 2.72
CA PHE A 70 -6.89 3.06 1.58
C PHE A 70 -6.53 1.65 2.05
N ASP A 71 -7.06 0.64 1.36
CA ASP A 71 -6.66 -0.75 1.59
C ASP A 71 -5.44 -1.07 0.73
N LEU A 72 -4.34 -1.42 1.40
CA LEU A 72 -3.06 -1.70 0.78
C LEU A 72 -2.81 -3.20 0.74
N SER A 73 -2.54 -3.71 -0.44
CA SER A 73 -2.04 -5.07 -0.62
C SER A 73 -0.55 -5.15 -0.25
N PRO A 74 0.01 -6.36 -0.06
CA PRO A 74 1.42 -6.55 0.30
C PRO A 74 2.42 -5.96 -0.70
N ARG A 75 1.99 -5.82 -1.95
CA ARG A 75 2.79 -5.30 -3.05
C ARG A 75 2.36 -3.89 -3.47
N ALA A 76 1.35 -3.32 -2.79
CA ALA A 76 0.87 -1.98 -3.11
C ALA A 76 2.00 -0.97 -2.89
N PHE A 77 2.17 -0.09 -3.87
CA PHE A 77 3.08 1.02 -3.74
C PHE A 77 2.38 2.15 -2.98
N LEU A 78 2.95 2.54 -1.84
CA LEU A 78 2.53 3.73 -1.11
C LEU A 78 3.75 4.55 -0.70
N GLN A 79 3.59 5.86 -0.64
CA GLN A 79 4.62 6.74 -0.08
C GLN A 79 4.80 6.47 1.41
N LEU A 80 5.96 5.95 1.80
CA LEU A 80 6.33 5.57 3.18
C LEU A 80 6.31 6.72 4.21
N ASN A 81 6.12 7.97 3.78
CA ASN A 81 6.10 9.15 4.64
C ASN A 81 4.69 9.78 4.66
N SER A 82 3.77 9.10 5.33
CA SER A 82 2.37 9.52 5.49
C SER A 82 2.19 10.92 6.11
N ILE A 83 3.21 11.48 6.78
CA ILE A 83 3.19 12.84 7.34
C ILE A 83 3.45 13.90 6.25
N MET A 84 4.37 13.63 5.32
CA MET A 84 4.74 14.58 4.26
C MET A 84 3.91 14.41 2.99
N THR A 85 3.37 13.21 2.77
CA THR A 85 2.57 12.87 1.60
C THR A 85 1.37 13.80 1.37
N PRO A 86 0.51 14.11 2.36
CA PRO A 86 -0.58 15.07 2.16
C PRO A 86 -0.10 16.47 1.77
N LYS A 87 1.03 16.92 2.33
CA LYS A 87 1.61 18.24 2.02
C LYS A 87 2.10 18.30 0.59
N LEU A 88 2.75 17.24 0.12
CA LEU A 88 3.20 17.13 -1.26
C LEU A 88 2.01 17.17 -2.23
N TYR A 89 0.93 16.46 -1.92
CA TYR A 89 -0.27 16.42 -2.76
C TYR A 89 -0.98 17.77 -2.81
N HIS A 90 -1.10 18.45 -1.66
CA HIS A 90 -1.64 19.81 -1.61
C HIS A 90 -0.80 20.79 -2.43
N LEU A 91 0.54 20.76 -2.31
CA LEU A 91 1.42 21.60 -3.12
C LEU A 91 1.27 21.34 -4.63
N ALA A 92 1.02 20.09 -5.03
CA ALA A 92 0.73 19.75 -6.42
C ALA A 92 -0.61 20.34 -6.88
N GLY A 93 -1.66 20.24 -6.06
CA GLY A 93 -2.96 20.87 -6.33
C GLY A 93 -2.88 22.39 -6.44
N GLU A 94 -2.15 23.04 -5.52
CA GLU A 94 -1.90 24.49 -5.55
C GLU A 94 -1.16 24.92 -6.81
N ALA A 95 -0.14 24.17 -7.23
CA ALA A 95 0.63 24.46 -8.44
C ALA A 95 -0.21 24.30 -9.73
N LEU A 96 -1.18 23.38 -9.72
CA LEU A 96 -2.14 23.21 -10.82
C LEU A 96 -3.23 24.28 -10.83
N ASN A 97 -3.39 25.02 -9.73
CA ASN A 97 -4.41 26.06 -9.55
C ASN A 97 -5.81 25.55 -9.94
N LEU A 98 -6.16 24.38 -9.39
CA LEU A 98 -7.39 23.66 -9.68
C LEU A 98 -8.64 24.43 -9.25
N ASP A 99 -9.70 24.30 -10.03
CA ASP A 99 -11.05 24.76 -9.70
C ASP A 99 -12.11 23.65 -9.78
N ALA A 100 -13.27 23.91 -9.17
CA ALA A 100 -14.35 22.93 -9.04
C ALA A 100 -15.00 22.50 -10.38
N SER A 101 -14.63 23.15 -11.50
CA SER A 101 -15.07 22.78 -12.86
C SER A 101 -14.01 21.99 -13.65
N ASP A 102 -12.81 21.83 -13.09
CA ASP A 102 -11.71 21.10 -13.74
C ASP A 102 -11.90 19.58 -13.72
N TYR A 103 -11.23 18.93 -14.66
CA TYR A 103 -11.15 17.47 -14.78
C TYR A 103 -9.70 17.04 -14.58
N LEU A 104 -9.43 16.27 -13.54
CA LEU A 104 -8.08 15.80 -13.20
C LEU A 104 -7.82 14.39 -13.73
N VAL A 105 -6.69 14.18 -14.39
CA VAL A 105 -6.21 12.85 -14.79
C VAL A 105 -5.03 12.46 -13.90
N ASP A 106 -5.18 11.39 -13.14
CA ASP A 106 -4.14 10.79 -12.31
C ASP A 106 -3.53 9.60 -13.05
N ALA A 107 -2.38 9.83 -13.70
CA ALA A 107 -1.67 8.80 -14.45
C ALA A 107 -0.68 8.05 -13.55
N TYR A 108 -0.63 6.72 -13.67
CA TYR A 108 0.11 5.82 -12.77
C TYR A 108 -0.40 5.94 -11.34
N SER A 109 -1.72 5.96 -11.21
CA SER A 109 -2.41 6.33 -9.96
C SER A 109 -2.17 5.36 -8.80
N GLY A 110 -1.69 4.14 -9.06
CA GLY A 110 -1.56 3.08 -8.06
C GLY A 110 -2.88 2.86 -7.32
N VAL A 111 -2.86 3.03 -5.99
CA VAL A 111 -4.06 2.99 -5.13
C VAL A 111 -4.91 4.27 -5.18
N GLY A 112 -4.57 5.24 -6.03
CA GLY A 112 -5.33 6.46 -6.30
C GLY A 112 -5.11 7.60 -5.31
N THR A 113 -4.03 7.57 -4.51
CA THR A 113 -3.88 8.47 -3.37
C THR A 113 -3.77 9.95 -3.73
N ILE A 114 -3.16 10.28 -4.87
CA ILE A 114 -3.04 11.68 -5.33
C ILE A 114 -4.40 12.20 -5.80
N GLY A 115 -4.99 11.54 -6.79
CA GLY A 115 -6.27 11.94 -7.36
C GLY A 115 -7.39 12.00 -6.33
N LEU A 116 -7.46 11.01 -5.43
CA LEU A 116 -8.48 10.98 -4.38
C LEU A 116 -8.29 12.09 -3.33
N THR A 117 -7.04 12.47 -3.02
CA THR A 117 -6.77 13.60 -2.10
C THR A 117 -7.24 14.93 -2.69
N LEU A 118 -7.17 15.09 -4.02
CA LEU A 118 -7.56 16.32 -4.72
C LEU A 118 -9.02 16.29 -5.23
N ALA A 119 -9.72 15.17 -5.08
CA ALA A 119 -11.05 14.97 -5.66
C ALA A 119 -12.12 15.95 -5.15
N ASN A 120 -11.93 16.52 -3.95
CA ASN A 120 -12.84 17.52 -3.39
C ASN A 120 -12.65 18.94 -3.99
N GLN A 121 -11.61 19.14 -4.82
CA GLN A 121 -11.29 20.44 -5.44
C GLN A 121 -11.71 20.53 -6.90
N VAL A 122 -12.10 19.41 -7.53
CA VAL A 122 -12.36 19.31 -8.99
C VAL A 122 -13.72 18.67 -9.27
N ALA A 123 -14.21 18.76 -10.51
CA ALA A 123 -15.47 18.15 -10.92
C ALA A 123 -15.38 16.62 -11.05
N GLU A 124 -14.25 16.13 -11.55
CA GLU A 124 -14.04 14.71 -11.82
C GLU A 124 -12.55 14.35 -11.73
N VAL A 125 -12.26 13.14 -11.23
CA VAL A 125 -10.92 12.54 -11.25
C VAL A 125 -10.96 11.23 -12.02
N ARG A 126 -10.04 11.06 -12.98
CA ARG A 126 -9.82 9.81 -13.71
C ARG A 126 -8.44 9.25 -13.42
N GLY A 127 -8.41 8.10 -12.74
CA GLY A 127 -7.17 7.35 -12.51
C GLY A 127 -6.89 6.36 -13.64
N MET A 128 -5.62 6.23 -14.02
CA MET A 128 -5.13 5.16 -14.89
C MET A 128 -3.90 4.52 -14.25
N ASP A 129 -3.89 3.19 -14.15
CA ASP A 129 -2.75 2.44 -13.64
C ASP A 129 -2.46 1.22 -14.52
N THR A 130 -1.21 0.75 -14.47
CA THR A 130 -0.74 -0.44 -15.23
C THR A 130 -0.39 -1.62 -14.33
N GLY A 131 -0.62 -1.50 -13.01
CA GLY A 131 -0.29 -2.48 -11.98
C GLY A 131 -1.12 -3.75 -12.02
#